data_AF-A0A8H7NER5-F1
#
_entry.id   AF-A0A8H7NER5-F1
#
_cell.length_a   1.000
_cell.length_b   1.000
_cell.length_c   1.000
_cell.angle_alpha   90.00
_cell.angle_beta   90.00
_cell.angle_gamma   90.00
#
_symmetry.space_group_name_H-M   'P 1'
#
loop_
_entity.id
_entity.type
_entity.pdbx_description
1 polymer ?
#
loop_
_entity_poly.entity_id
_entity_poly.type
_entity_poly.pdbx_seq_one_letter_code
_entity_poly.pdbx_strand_id
1 'polypeptide(L)'
;MEDQLRLVYRYLDADLSDNALFLASVLHALDPENGTWAHLKSLACLRLGQYGLARQYSCENGLTGEHLGCSYVFALASLSQGNYLEGISALERAKPHWQLRNRDASAPLAPDPLTQRFWPDRPAVNCLLAKLHRYNKDNKNAAIHFTEALESDPLMWDALTNLCDIGATLNIPNIFNVERFHPEPTTKPDRTGSKSVVANAATRQTPPYPEQPSSYNTRTPPRGVNIQNVSLREKE
;
A
#
# COMPACT_ATOMS: atom_id res chain seq x y z
N MET A 1 23.50 14.15 -13.74
CA MET A 1 22.48 14.05 -12.67
C MET A 1 21.90 12.64 -12.58
N GLU A 2 21.49 12.01 -13.68
CA GLU A 2 20.87 10.68 -13.66
C GLU A 2 21.78 9.58 -13.09
N ASP A 3 23.09 9.62 -13.37
CA ASP A 3 24.06 8.66 -12.82
C ASP A 3 24.20 8.77 -11.30
N GLN A 4 24.14 9.98 -10.75
CA GLN A 4 24.19 10.22 -9.31
C GLN A 4 22.91 9.72 -8.64
N LEU A 5 21.75 9.89 -9.29
CA LEU A 5 20.48 9.37 -8.82
C LEU A 5 20.48 7.84 -8.76
N ARG A 6 20.97 7.18 -9.82
CA ARG A 6 21.16 5.72 -9.86
C ARG A 6 22.08 5.23 -8.75
N LEU A 7 23.15 5.98 -8.46
CA LEU A 7 24.08 5.65 -7.38
C LEU A 7 23.42 5.74 -6.00
N VAL A 8 22.64 6.79 -5.72
CA VAL A 8 21.88 6.90 -4.46
C VAL A 8 20.90 5.74 -4.32
N TYR A 9 20.18 5.40 -5.39
CA TYR A 9 19.26 4.28 -5.35
C TYR A 9 19.96 2.95 -5.08
N ARG A 10 21.13 2.71 -5.70
CA ARG A 10 21.92 1.52 -5.41
C ARG A 10 22.32 1.44 -3.94
N TYR A 11 22.67 2.55 -3.30
CA TYR A 11 22.94 2.56 -1.86
C TYR A 11 21.70 2.24 -1.03
N LEU A 12 20.54 2.80 -1.40
CA LEU A 12 19.28 2.49 -0.73
C LEU A 12 18.86 1.03 -0.93
N ASP A 13 19.07 0.43 -2.10
CA ASP A 13 18.73 -0.98 -2.34
C ASP A 13 19.60 -1.94 -1.55
N ALA A 14 20.86 -1.56 -1.32
CA ALA A 14 21.82 -2.33 -0.56
C ALA A 14 21.77 -2.04 0.96
N ASP A 15 20.75 -1.33 1.42
CA ASP A 15 20.58 -0.88 2.81
C ASP A 15 21.75 -0.05 3.39
N LEU A 16 22.57 0.53 2.52
CA LEU A 16 23.68 1.42 2.88
C LEU A 16 23.17 2.86 3.12
N SER A 17 22.29 3.01 4.12
CA SER A 17 21.53 4.24 4.36
C SER A 17 22.41 5.43 4.75
N ASP A 18 23.52 5.23 5.46
CA ASP A 18 24.47 6.30 5.80
C ASP A 18 25.17 6.87 4.55
N ASN A 19 25.59 5.98 3.64
CA ASN A 19 26.22 6.39 2.37
C ASN A 19 25.23 7.12 1.47
N ALA A 20 23.98 6.62 1.42
CA ALA A 20 22.89 7.28 0.71
C ALA A 20 22.61 8.67 1.29
N LEU A 21 22.56 8.80 2.62
CA LEU A 21 22.34 10.06 3.31
C LEU A 21 23.44 11.07 3.00
N PHE A 22 24.70 10.67 3.11
CA PHE A 22 25.83 11.54 2.81
C PHE A 22 25.77 12.04 1.36
N LEU A 23 25.62 11.13 0.39
CA LEU A 23 25.57 11.49 -1.02
C LEU A 23 24.37 12.39 -1.35
N ALA A 24 23.17 12.03 -0.88
CA ALA A 24 21.97 12.84 -1.09
C ALA A 24 22.08 14.23 -0.45
N SER A 25 22.77 14.35 0.68
CA SER A 25 23.04 15.63 1.33
C SER A 25 23.98 16.51 0.52
N VAL A 26 25.05 15.93 -0.04
CA VAL A 26 25.97 16.64 -0.94
C VAL A 26 25.23 17.12 -2.19
N LEU A 27 24.39 16.26 -2.79
CA LEU A 27 23.63 16.61 -4.00
C LEU A 27 22.59 17.69 -3.73
N HIS A 28 21.88 17.62 -2.60
CA HIS A 28 20.95 18.67 -2.19
C HIS A 28 21.64 20.01 -1.91
N ALA A 29 22.87 20.01 -1.39
CA ALA A 29 23.64 21.24 -1.21
C ALA A 29 24.08 21.88 -2.54
N LEU A 30 24.24 21.07 -3.59
CA LEU A 30 24.55 21.56 -4.94
C LEU A 30 23.30 22.07 -5.67
N ASP A 31 22.14 21.45 -5.42
CA ASP A 31 20.86 21.75 -6.06
C ASP A 31 19.72 21.72 -5.02
N PRO A 32 19.47 22.84 -4.30
CA PRO A 32 18.47 22.91 -3.23
C PRO A 32 17.03 22.94 -3.76
N GLU A 33 16.81 23.42 -4.99
CA GLU A 33 15.47 23.54 -5.61
C GLU A 33 14.86 22.17 -5.94
N ASN A 34 15.71 21.16 -6.11
CA ASN A 34 15.25 19.83 -6.49
C ASN A 34 14.74 19.03 -5.29
N GLY A 35 13.41 18.96 -5.17
CA GLY A 35 12.72 18.20 -4.13
C GLY A 35 13.04 16.70 -4.08
N THR A 36 13.58 16.12 -5.16
CA THR A 36 13.97 14.70 -5.19
C THR A 36 15.13 14.42 -4.24
N TRP A 37 16.12 15.31 -4.15
CA TRP A 37 17.25 15.13 -3.23
C TRP A 37 16.83 15.27 -1.78
N ALA A 38 15.94 16.23 -1.48
CA ALA A 38 15.32 16.36 -0.16
C ALA A 38 14.54 15.11 0.24
N HIS A 39 13.79 14.53 -0.71
CA HIS A 39 13.09 13.25 -0.51
C HIS A 39 14.06 12.10 -0.21
N LEU A 40 15.10 11.88 -1.01
CA LEU A 40 16.01 10.74 -0.82
C LEU A 40 16.86 10.89 0.45
N LYS A 41 17.27 12.11 0.77
CA LYS A 41 17.95 12.44 2.02
C LYS A 41 17.07 12.12 3.23
N SER A 42 15.80 12.57 3.21
CA SER A 42 14.85 12.32 4.31
C SER A 42 14.47 10.83 4.41
N LEU A 43 14.34 10.12 3.29
CA LEU A 43 14.12 8.68 3.24
C LEU A 43 15.27 7.90 3.88
N ALA A 44 16.52 8.29 3.62
CA ALA A 44 17.69 7.68 4.24
C ALA A 44 17.68 7.90 5.77
N CYS A 45 17.38 9.12 6.24
CA CYS A 45 17.22 9.39 7.68
C CYS A 45 16.11 8.53 8.31
N LEU A 46 15.00 8.32 7.60
CA LEU A 46 13.89 7.49 8.08
C LEU A 46 14.33 6.02 8.26
N ARG A 47 15.09 5.47 7.32
CA ARG A 47 15.64 4.10 7.42
C ARG A 47 16.65 3.94 8.56
N LEU A 48 17.38 5.01 8.88
CA LEU A 48 18.27 5.06 10.05
C LEU A 48 17.53 5.25 11.39
N GLY A 49 16.20 5.37 11.38
CA GLY A 49 15.39 5.64 12.58
C GLY A 49 15.48 7.08 13.10
N GLN A 50 16.10 7.98 12.34
CA GLN A 50 16.28 9.39 12.70
C GLN A 50 15.05 10.21 12.27
N TYR A 51 13.90 9.94 12.89
CA TYR A 51 12.62 10.54 12.49
C TYR A 51 12.60 12.07 12.61
N GLY A 52 13.29 12.64 13.60
CA GLY A 52 13.41 14.09 13.78
C GLY A 52 14.01 14.78 12.56
N LEU A 53 15.17 14.28 12.10
CA LEU A 53 15.87 14.81 10.93
C LEU A 53 15.10 14.53 9.64
N ALA A 54 14.51 13.33 9.51
CA ALA A 54 13.67 13.00 8.36
C ALA A 54 12.54 14.02 8.17
N ARG A 55 11.83 14.35 9.26
CA ARG A 55 10.74 15.34 9.25
C ARG A 55 11.25 16.74 8.89
N GLN A 56 12.39 17.16 9.43
CA GLN A 56 12.96 18.48 9.14
C GLN A 56 13.37 18.63 7.68
N TYR A 57 14.01 17.62 7.09
CA TYR A 57 14.45 17.70 5.70
C TYR A 57 13.30 17.57 4.69
N SER A 58 12.17 16.97 5.08
CA SER A 58 11.00 16.83 4.21
C SER A 58 9.93 17.89 4.42
N CYS A 59 10.03 18.76 5.44
CA CYS A 59 8.91 19.64 5.81
C CYS A 59 8.60 20.72 4.76
N GLU A 60 9.62 21.32 4.13
CA GLU A 60 9.46 22.39 3.16
C GLU A 60 8.59 21.93 1.97
N ASN A 61 9.08 20.93 1.24
CA ASN A 61 8.38 20.38 0.07
C ASN A 61 7.18 19.49 0.44
N GLY A 62 7.15 18.96 1.67
CA GLY A 62 6.10 18.06 2.14
C GLY A 62 4.84 18.80 2.57
N LEU A 63 4.98 19.96 3.22
CA LEU A 63 3.86 20.78 3.68
C LEU A 63 3.25 21.62 2.57
N THR A 64 4.03 22.04 1.57
CA THR A 64 3.52 22.70 0.36
C THR A 64 2.72 21.73 -0.51
N GLY A 65 3.03 20.43 -0.43
CA GLY A 65 2.39 19.39 -1.24
C GLY A 65 2.95 19.31 -2.66
N GLU A 66 4.06 20.01 -2.95
CA GLU A 66 4.70 20.04 -4.27
C GLU A 66 5.35 18.69 -4.63
N HIS A 67 5.90 17.99 -3.63
CA HIS A 67 6.59 16.73 -3.84
C HIS A 67 5.99 15.62 -2.99
N LEU A 68 5.26 14.70 -3.63
CA LEU A 68 4.56 13.61 -2.95
C LEU A 68 5.49 12.75 -2.08
N GLY A 69 6.68 12.40 -2.57
CA GLY A 69 7.64 11.62 -1.79
C GLY A 69 8.05 12.31 -0.49
N CYS A 70 8.15 13.65 -0.49
CA CYS A 70 8.48 14.42 0.70
C CYS A 70 7.31 14.43 1.68
N SER A 71 6.09 14.65 1.19
CA SER A 71 4.87 14.58 2.01
C SER A 71 4.70 13.19 2.65
N TYR A 72 5.03 12.13 1.92
CA TYR A 72 4.95 10.75 2.42
C TYR A 72 5.97 10.44 3.50
N VAL A 73 7.24 10.79 3.30
CA VAL A 73 8.29 10.63 4.33
C VAL A 73 7.99 11.50 5.55
N PHE A 74 7.52 12.74 5.34
CA PHE A 74 7.08 13.63 6.41
C PHE A 74 5.96 13.01 7.25
N ALA A 75 4.96 12.42 6.60
CA ALA A 75 3.84 11.75 7.25
C ALA A 75 4.27 10.50 8.02
N LEU A 76 5.18 9.68 7.47
CA LEU A 76 5.75 8.53 8.17
C LEU A 76 6.56 8.95 9.41
N ALA A 77 7.38 9.99 9.29
CA ALA A 77 8.12 10.53 10.42
C ALA A 77 7.15 11.11 11.48
N SER A 78 6.09 11.79 11.05
CA SER A 78 5.06 12.35 11.94
C SER A 78 4.28 11.26 12.67
N LEU A 79 4.00 10.12 12.01
CA LEU A 79 3.40 8.93 12.63
C LEU A 79 4.27 8.41 13.78
N SER A 80 5.58 8.30 13.58
CA SER A 80 6.51 7.82 14.60
C SER A 80 6.68 8.79 15.80
N GLN A 81 6.50 10.09 15.56
CA GLN A 81 6.61 11.14 16.58
C GLN A 81 5.30 11.42 17.33
N GLY A 82 4.17 10.87 16.88
CA GLY A 82 2.85 11.15 17.45
C GLY A 82 2.17 12.42 16.92
N ASN A 83 2.74 13.07 15.89
CA ASN A 83 2.22 14.31 15.30
C ASN A 83 1.23 14.01 14.16
N TYR A 84 0.14 13.32 14.46
CA TYR A 84 -0.72 12.73 13.41
C TYR A 84 -1.41 13.77 12.52
N LEU A 85 -1.88 14.88 13.09
CA LEU A 85 -2.62 15.92 12.36
C LEU A 85 -1.79 16.57 11.25
N GLU A 86 -0.51 16.81 11.50
CA GLU A 86 0.38 17.39 10.49
C GLU A 86 0.65 16.42 9.34
N GLY A 87 0.82 15.13 9.67
CA GLY A 87 0.97 14.08 8.65
C GLY A 87 -0.26 13.98 7.76
N ILE A 88 -1.47 14.04 8.35
CA ILE A 88 -2.74 14.03 7.60
C ILE A 88 -2.82 15.26 6.69
N SER A 89 -2.55 16.45 7.22
CA SER A 89 -2.60 17.69 6.42
C SER A 89 -1.62 17.69 5.26
N ALA A 90 -0.43 17.10 5.42
CA ALA A 90 0.58 17.04 4.35
C ALA A 90 0.10 16.13 3.20
N LEU A 91 -0.48 14.97 3.52
CA LEU A 91 -0.97 14.01 2.53
C LEU A 91 -2.23 14.49 1.81
N GLU A 92 -3.14 15.17 2.51
CA GLU A 92 -4.33 15.78 1.88
C GLU A 92 -3.97 16.94 0.93
N ARG A 93 -2.92 17.71 1.23
CA ARG A 93 -2.41 18.73 0.28
C ARG A 93 -1.80 18.10 -0.96
N ALA A 94 -1.13 16.97 -0.82
CA ALA A 94 -0.52 16.24 -1.93
C ALA A 94 -1.51 15.35 -2.73
N LYS A 95 -2.81 15.35 -2.37
CA LYS A 95 -3.89 14.59 -3.03
C LYS A 95 -3.91 14.62 -4.56
N PRO A 96 -3.74 15.77 -5.25
CA PRO A 96 -3.73 15.79 -6.72
C PRO A 96 -2.63 14.92 -7.34
N HIS A 97 -1.52 14.67 -6.63
CA HIS A 97 -0.38 13.91 -7.16
C HIS A 97 -0.54 12.39 -7.04
N TRP A 98 -1.42 11.91 -6.14
CA TRP A 98 -1.56 10.47 -5.88
C TRP A 98 -2.94 9.90 -6.19
N GLN A 99 -4.00 10.73 -6.24
CA GLN A 99 -5.37 10.24 -6.43
C GLN A 99 -5.58 9.48 -7.76
N LEU A 100 -4.89 9.91 -8.82
CA LEU A 100 -5.00 9.32 -10.15
C LEU A 100 -4.01 8.17 -10.41
N ARG A 101 -3.14 7.85 -9.44
CA ARG A 101 -2.04 6.91 -9.64
C ARG A 101 -2.38 5.53 -9.07
N ASN A 102 -2.65 4.57 -9.94
CA ASN A 102 -2.81 3.19 -9.53
C ASN A 102 -1.48 2.42 -9.66
N ARG A 103 -1.41 1.23 -9.03
CA ARG A 103 -0.23 0.35 -9.01
C ARG A 103 0.12 -0.21 -10.40
N ASP A 104 -0.84 -0.21 -11.33
CA ASP A 104 -0.67 -0.68 -12.70
C ASP A 104 0.23 0.26 -13.50
N ALA A 105 1.52 -0.10 -13.56
CA ALA A 105 2.54 0.55 -14.39
C ALA A 105 2.24 0.54 -15.91
N SER A 106 1.12 -0.04 -16.34
CA SER A 106 0.64 -0.09 -17.73
C SER A 106 -0.09 1.16 -18.19
N ALA A 107 -0.30 2.15 -17.33
CA ALA A 107 -0.89 3.43 -17.75
C ALA A 107 0.00 4.12 -18.81
N PRO A 108 -0.55 4.61 -19.94
CA PRO A 108 0.21 5.26 -21.03
C PRO A 108 1.00 6.52 -20.65
N LEU A 109 0.85 6.98 -19.40
CA LEU A 109 1.49 8.16 -18.83
C LEU A 109 2.54 7.81 -17.75
N ALA A 110 2.98 6.56 -17.66
CA ALA A 110 3.98 6.14 -16.69
C ALA A 110 5.31 6.90 -16.92
N PRO A 111 5.78 7.73 -15.97
CA PRO A 111 7.06 8.42 -16.07
C PRO A 111 8.23 7.42 -16.01
N ASP A 112 9.42 7.85 -16.43
CA ASP A 112 10.64 7.04 -16.44
C ASP A 112 10.84 6.25 -15.12
N PRO A 113 11.04 4.92 -15.15
CA PRO A 113 11.15 4.07 -13.97
C PRO A 113 12.15 4.56 -12.90
N LEU A 114 13.20 5.27 -13.30
CA LEU A 114 14.18 5.83 -12.37
C LEU A 114 13.62 7.02 -11.59
N THR A 115 12.85 7.90 -12.24
CA THR A 115 12.26 9.08 -11.57
C THR A 115 11.15 8.70 -10.58
N GLN A 116 10.55 7.53 -10.74
CA GLN A 116 9.45 7.03 -9.92
C GLN A 116 9.86 6.04 -8.84
N ARG A 117 11.16 5.74 -8.74
CA ARG A 117 11.67 4.84 -7.72
C ARG A 117 11.50 5.44 -6.33
N PHE A 118 10.95 4.68 -5.40
CA PHE A 118 10.56 5.12 -4.05
C PHE A 118 9.43 6.16 -4.02
N TRP A 119 8.73 6.39 -5.13
CA TRP A 119 7.52 7.22 -5.12
C TRP A 119 6.33 6.39 -4.61
N PRO A 120 5.56 6.88 -3.63
CA PRO A 120 4.45 6.11 -3.07
C PRO A 120 3.31 5.99 -4.08
N ASP A 121 2.66 4.82 -4.09
CA ASP A 121 1.44 4.58 -4.85
C ASP A 121 0.20 5.00 -4.05
N ARG A 122 -0.95 5.13 -4.74
CA ARG A 122 -2.22 5.46 -4.08
C ARG A 122 -2.58 4.53 -2.92
N PRO A 123 -2.51 3.19 -3.03
CA PRO A 123 -2.86 2.32 -1.91
C PRO A 123 -1.92 2.50 -0.72
N ALA A 124 -0.62 2.73 -0.91
CA ALA A 124 0.30 3.01 0.20
C ALA A 124 0.01 4.35 0.88
N VAL A 125 -0.33 5.40 0.11
CA VAL A 125 -0.74 6.70 0.69
C VAL A 125 -2.02 6.56 1.51
N ASN A 126 -3.04 5.88 0.96
CA ASN A 126 -4.29 5.64 1.67
C ASN A 126 -4.08 4.79 2.95
N CYS A 127 -3.21 3.78 2.92
CA CYS A 127 -2.86 3.03 4.14
C CYS A 127 -2.20 3.91 5.21
N LEU A 128 -1.31 4.82 4.81
CA LEU A 128 -0.66 5.74 5.74
C LEU A 128 -1.64 6.75 6.33
N LEU A 129 -2.50 7.34 5.50
CA LEU A 129 -3.60 8.21 5.95
C LEU A 129 -4.49 7.49 6.96
N ALA A 130 -4.92 6.28 6.63
CA ALA A 130 -5.75 5.46 7.49
C ALA A 130 -5.08 5.17 8.84
N LYS A 131 -3.79 4.83 8.84
CA LYS A 131 -2.99 4.68 10.06
C LYS A 131 -2.97 5.95 10.89
N LEU A 132 -2.65 7.10 10.28
CA LEU A 132 -2.63 8.38 10.98
C LEU A 132 -3.99 8.69 11.63
N HIS A 133 -5.11 8.47 10.92
CA HIS A 133 -6.45 8.62 11.47
C HIS A 133 -6.73 7.65 12.62
N ARG A 134 -6.34 6.37 12.49
CA ARG A 134 -6.48 5.36 13.54
C ARG A 134 -5.75 5.78 14.82
N TYR A 135 -4.50 6.20 14.71
CA TYR A 135 -3.72 6.68 15.86
C TYR A 135 -4.24 8.02 16.42
N ASN A 136 -4.85 8.85 15.57
CA ASN A 136 -5.58 10.05 15.98
C ASN A 136 -6.99 9.75 16.57
N LYS A 137 -7.31 8.48 16.85
CA LYS A 137 -8.59 7.99 17.41
C LYS A 137 -9.80 8.22 16.52
N ASP A 138 -9.58 8.43 15.23
CA ASP A 138 -10.62 8.62 14.23
C ASP A 138 -10.80 7.34 13.39
N ASN A 139 -11.44 6.35 14.00
CA ASN A 139 -11.66 5.04 13.37
C ASN A 139 -12.58 5.11 12.15
N LYS A 140 -13.44 6.14 12.04
CA LYS A 140 -14.36 6.30 10.92
C LYS A 140 -13.59 6.64 9.65
N ASN A 141 -12.76 7.68 9.70
CA ASN A 141 -11.94 8.07 8.57
C ASN A 141 -10.85 7.02 8.29
N ALA A 142 -10.31 6.37 9.33
CA ALA A 142 -9.39 5.26 9.14
C ALA A 142 -10.02 4.12 8.31
N ALA A 143 -11.25 3.71 8.62
CA ALA A 143 -11.93 2.67 7.87
C ALA A 143 -12.14 3.05 6.40
N ILE A 144 -12.55 4.29 6.12
CA ILE A 144 -12.76 4.80 4.75
C ILE A 144 -11.46 4.68 3.95
N HIS A 145 -10.35 5.21 4.46
CA HIS A 145 -9.08 5.16 3.73
C HIS A 145 -8.52 3.74 3.58
N PHE A 146 -8.70 2.85 4.56
CA PHE A 146 -8.32 1.44 4.40
C PHE A 146 -9.17 0.74 3.34
N THR A 147 -10.47 1.04 3.25
CA THR A 147 -11.31 0.48 2.19
C THR A 147 -10.88 0.96 0.81
N GLU A 148 -10.58 2.26 0.64
CA GLU A 148 -10.07 2.78 -0.63
C GLU A 148 -8.71 2.17 -1.01
N ALA A 149 -7.86 1.85 -0.03
CA ALA A 149 -6.61 1.16 -0.26
C ALA A 149 -6.84 -0.26 -0.81
N LEU A 150 -7.78 -1.03 -0.23
CA LEU A 150 -8.12 -2.38 -0.70
C LEU A 150 -8.83 -2.40 -2.05
N GLU A 151 -9.63 -1.37 -2.36
CA GLU A 151 -10.24 -1.20 -3.67
C GLU A 151 -9.17 -1.02 -4.76
N SER A 152 -8.12 -0.25 -4.44
CA SER A 152 -7.00 0.04 -5.33
C SER A 152 -6.01 -1.12 -5.44
N ASP A 153 -5.68 -1.77 -4.31
CA ASP A 153 -4.82 -2.94 -4.24
C ASP A 153 -5.37 -3.97 -3.24
N PRO A 154 -6.03 -5.03 -3.72
CA PRO A 154 -6.55 -6.10 -2.86
C PRO A 154 -5.48 -6.85 -2.06
N LEU A 155 -4.20 -6.78 -2.47
CA LEU A 155 -3.09 -7.44 -1.77
C LEU A 155 -2.50 -6.59 -0.65
N MET A 156 -3.11 -5.45 -0.34
CA MET A 156 -2.67 -4.59 0.75
C MET A 156 -3.04 -5.20 2.11
N TRP A 157 -2.24 -6.15 2.56
CA TRP A 157 -2.44 -6.93 3.80
C TRP A 157 -2.57 -6.04 5.04
N ASP A 158 -1.79 -4.96 5.08
CA ASP A 158 -1.83 -3.98 6.16
C ASP A 158 -3.22 -3.35 6.27
N ALA A 159 -3.86 -2.94 5.17
CA ALA A 159 -5.22 -2.39 5.21
C ALA A 159 -6.25 -3.41 5.70
N LEU A 160 -6.14 -4.67 5.24
CA LEU A 160 -7.05 -5.74 5.62
C LEU A 160 -7.00 -6.01 7.14
N THR A 161 -5.80 -6.18 7.69
CA THR A 161 -5.61 -6.45 9.12
C THR A 161 -6.10 -5.30 9.99
N ASN A 162 -5.80 -4.07 9.60
CA ASN A 162 -6.27 -2.89 10.34
C ASN A 162 -7.80 -2.75 10.31
N LEU A 163 -8.47 -3.11 9.21
CA LEU A 163 -9.95 -3.12 9.15
C LEU A 163 -10.56 -4.21 10.04
N CYS A 164 -9.94 -5.38 10.10
CA CYS A 164 -10.33 -6.44 11.03
C CYS A 164 -10.20 -5.97 12.49
N ASP A 165 -9.10 -5.29 12.84
CA ASP A 165 -8.89 -4.74 14.19
C ASP A 165 -9.93 -3.70 14.59
N ILE A 166 -10.38 -2.87 13.63
CA ILE A 166 -11.42 -1.86 13.84
C ILE A 166 -12.80 -2.52 14.03
N GLY A 167 -12.96 -3.78 13.62
CA GLY A 167 -14.23 -4.52 13.67
C GLY A 167 -15.13 -4.27 12.45
N ALA A 168 -14.55 -3.84 11.32
CA ALA A 168 -15.30 -3.66 10.08
C ALA A 168 -15.70 -5.01 9.47
N THR A 169 -16.92 -5.10 8.94
CA THR A 169 -17.39 -6.30 8.23
C THR A 169 -16.84 -6.32 6.81
N LEU A 170 -16.01 -7.31 6.49
CA LEU A 170 -15.37 -7.44 5.18
C LEU A 170 -16.04 -8.51 4.32
N ASN A 171 -16.31 -8.17 3.05
CA ASN A 171 -16.75 -9.14 2.06
C ASN A 171 -15.52 -9.73 1.33
N ILE A 172 -14.88 -10.72 1.97
CA ILE A 172 -13.63 -11.36 1.49
C ILE A 172 -13.73 -11.83 0.02
N PRO A 173 -14.82 -12.48 -0.44
CA PRO A 173 -14.99 -12.85 -1.84
C PRO A 173 -14.94 -11.67 -2.83
N ASN A 174 -15.42 -10.49 -2.42
CA ASN A 174 -15.39 -9.29 -3.27
C ASN A 174 -13.99 -8.65 -3.32
N ILE A 175 -13.22 -8.77 -2.24
CA ILE A 175 -11.87 -8.21 -2.14
C ILE A 175 -10.91 -9.08 -2.99
N PHE A 176 -10.90 -10.40 -2.77
CA PHE A 176 -10.01 -11.32 -3.46
C PHE A 176 -10.70 -11.99 -4.65
N ASN A 177 -11.05 -11.22 -5.67
CA ASN A 177 -11.53 -11.80 -6.92
C ASN A 177 -10.35 -12.37 -7.74
N VAL A 178 -10.38 -13.68 -7.98
CA VAL A 178 -9.37 -14.44 -8.74
C VAL A 178 -9.09 -13.84 -10.13
N GLU A 179 -10.11 -13.23 -10.75
CA GLU A 179 -9.97 -12.54 -12.05
C GLU A 179 -8.98 -11.36 -12.00
N ARG A 180 -8.75 -10.76 -10.83
CA ARG A 180 -7.75 -9.70 -10.65
C ARG A 180 -6.32 -10.24 -10.56
N PHE A 181 -6.15 -11.53 -10.26
CA PHE A 181 -4.84 -12.18 -10.08
C PHE A 181 -4.39 -12.99 -11.30
N HIS A 182 -5.33 -13.43 -12.12
CA HIS A 182 -5.08 -14.07 -13.40
C HIS A 182 -5.80 -13.29 -14.50
N PRO A 183 -5.13 -12.34 -15.18
CA PRO A 183 -5.62 -11.89 -16.47
C PRO A 183 -5.48 -13.08 -17.43
N GLU A 184 -6.54 -13.89 -17.55
CA GLU A 184 -6.69 -14.82 -18.67
C GLU A 184 -6.41 -14.01 -19.97
N PRO A 185 -5.56 -14.52 -20.88
CA PRO A 185 -5.41 -13.88 -22.17
C PRO A 185 -6.80 -13.86 -22.82
N THR A 186 -7.33 -12.66 -23.05
CA THR A 186 -8.66 -12.47 -23.63
C THR A 186 -8.69 -12.90 -25.09
N THR A 187 -8.64 -14.19 -25.38
CA THR A 187 -9.23 -14.74 -26.60
C THR A 187 -10.73 -14.60 -26.45
N LYS A 188 -11.27 -13.48 -26.92
CA LYS A 188 -12.71 -13.27 -27.06
C LYS A 188 -13.28 -14.40 -27.94
N PRO A 189 -14.21 -15.25 -27.47
CA PRO A 189 -14.95 -16.10 -28.37
C PRO A 189 -15.98 -15.22 -29.09
N ASP A 190 -15.80 -15.12 -30.40
CA ASP A 190 -16.76 -14.53 -31.33
C ASP A 190 -18.10 -15.26 -31.17
N ARG A 191 -19.14 -14.56 -30.70
CA ARG A 191 -20.49 -15.14 -30.55
C ARG A 191 -21.43 -14.46 -31.55
N THR A 192 -21.27 -14.83 -32.82
CA THR A 192 -22.40 -14.89 -33.75
C THR A 192 -23.17 -16.19 -33.48
N GLY A 193 -24.49 -16.06 -33.36
CA GLY A 193 -25.33 -17.05 -32.69
C GLY A 193 -25.45 -18.40 -33.40
N SER A 194 -25.85 -19.41 -32.63
CA SER A 194 -26.90 -20.36 -33.03
C SER A 194 -27.39 -21.18 -31.83
N LYS A 195 -28.65 -21.57 -31.99
CA LYS A 195 -29.62 -22.20 -31.09
C LYS A 195 -29.12 -23.46 -30.35
N SER A 196 -29.71 -23.65 -29.15
CA SER A 196 -30.20 -24.89 -28.53
C SER A 196 -29.30 -26.15 -28.50
N VAL A 197 -29.23 -26.81 -27.35
CA VAL A 197 -29.78 -28.16 -27.10
C VAL A 197 -29.35 -28.67 -25.71
N VAL A 198 -30.26 -29.42 -25.10
CA VAL A 198 -30.24 -30.07 -23.79
C VAL A 198 -29.27 -31.28 -23.74
N ALA A 199 -28.78 -31.59 -22.53
CA ALA A 199 -28.11 -32.86 -22.09
C ALA A 199 -26.68 -33.10 -22.64
N ASN A 200 -25.73 -33.73 -21.95
CA ASN A 200 -25.75 -34.76 -20.92
C ASN A 200 -24.51 -34.67 -20.02
N ALA A 201 -24.58 -35.31 -18.85
CA ALA A 201 -23.47 -35.59 -17.96
C ALA A 201 -22.34 -36.36 -18.69
N ALA A 202 -21.11 -35.87 -18.56
CA ALA A 202 -19.90 -36.66 -18.80
C ALA A 202 -18.76 -36.12 -17.92
N THR A 203 -18.33 -36.97 -17.00
CA THR A 203 -17.17 -36.89 -16.13
C THR A 203 -15.95 -36.26 -16.80
N ARG A 204 -15.43 -35.14 -16.27
CA ARG A 204 -14.06 -34.71 -16.54
C ARG A 204 -13.18 -35.09 -15.35
N GLN A 205 -12.35 -36.11 -15.56
CA GLN A 205 -11.25 -36.46 -14.66
C GLN A 205 -10.25 -35.30 -14.64
N THR A 206 -9.94 -34.78 -13.46
CA THR A 206 -8.78 -33.91 -13.23
C THR A 206 -7.52 -34.76 -13.17
N PRO A 207 -6.40 -34.38 -13.84
CA PRO A 207 -5.14 -35.08 -13.68
C PRO A 207 -4.62 -34.93 -12.23
N PRO A 208 -3.96 -35.96 -11.66
CA PRO A 208 -3.53 -35.94 -10.27
C PRO A 208 -2.31 -35.02 -10.10
N TYR A 209 -2.39 -34.08 -9.14
CA TYR A 209 -1.24 -33.33 -8.65
C TYR A 209 -0.29 -34.29 -7.89
N PRO A 210 1.05 -34.12 -7.99
CA PRO A 210 1.98 -34.90 -7.19
C PRO A 210 1.85 -34.53 -5.70
N GLU A 211 1.68 -35.54 -4.84
CA GLU A 211 1.60 -35.40 -3.40
C GLU A 211 2.89 -34.79 -2.83
N GLN A 212 2.77 -33.67 -2.09
CA GLN A 212 3.87 -33.15 -1.27
C GLN A 212 3.94 -33.92 0.06
N PRO A 213 5.15 -34.24 0.57
CA PRO A 213 5.31 -35.05 1.76
C PRO A 213 4.73 -34.39 3.01
N SER A 214 3.98 -35.21 3.75
CA SER A 214 3.19 -34.89 4.93
C SER A 214 4.06 -34.76 6.18
N SER A 215 4.50 -33.53 6.50
CA SER A 215 4.99 -33.22 7.85
C SER A 215 4.87 -31.75 8.21
N TYR A 216 3.64 -31.24 8.35
CA TYR A 216 3.38 -30.10 9.22
C TYR A 216 2.19 -30.41 10.10
N ASN A 217 2.47 -30.58 11.40
CA ASN A 217 1.52 -30.81 12.48
C ASN A 217 0.35 -29.81 12.41
N THR A 218 -0.86 -30.31 12.19
CA THR A 218 -2.10 -29.55 12.37
C THR A 218 -2.40 -29.42 13.87
N ARG A 219 -2.08 -28.27 14.46
CA ARG A 219 -2.82 -27.82 15.65
C ARG A 219 -4.20 -27.38 15.17
N THR A 220 -5.20 -28.23 15.37
CA THR A 220 -6.61 -27.94 15.15
C THR A 220 -7.06 -26.78 16.06
N PRO A 221 -7.66 -25.69 15.52
CA PRO A 221 -8.40 -24.74 16.35
C PRO A 221 -9.73 -25.37 16.80
N PRO A 222 -10.22 -25.11 18.02
CA PRO A 222 -11.48 -25.66 18.49
C PRO A 222 -12.66 -25.05 17.72
N ARG A 223 -13.65 -25.92 17.45
CA ARG A 223 -14.89 -25.64 16.70
C ARG A 223 -15.66 -24.45 17.29
N GLY A 224 -16.18 -23.61 16.39
CA GLY A 224 -16.95 -22.41 16.71
C GLY A 224 -18.21 -22.67 17.53
N VAL A 225 -18.51 -21.73 18.43
CA VAL A 225 -19.78 -21.65 19.15
C VAL A 225 -20.79 -20.93 18.26
N ASN A 226 -21.89 -21.62 17.97
CA ASN A 226 -23.05 -21.08 17.26
C ASN A 226 -23.83 -20.15 18.21
N ILE A 227 -23.84 -18.84 17.93
CA ILE A 227 -24.62 -17.86 18.71
C ILE A 227 -25.87 -17.52 17.90
N GLN A 228 -26.89 -18.36 18.02
CA GLN A 228 -28.27 -17.91 17.95
C GLN A 228 -28.83 -17.98 19.38
N ASN A 229 -29.38 -16.85 19.83
CA ASN A 229 -30.00 -16.60 21.13
C ASN A 229 -29.04 -16.21 22.27
N VAL A 230 -28.79 -14.90 22.43
CA VAL A 230 -28.58 -14.31 23.76
C VAL A 230 -29.55 -13.15 23.94
N SER A 231 -30.55 -13.41 24.77
CA SER A 231 -31.52 -12.46 25.30
C SER A 231 -30.83 -11.48 26.24
N LEU A 232 -31.22 -10.19 26.13
CA LEU A 232 -30.83 -9.09 27.00
C LEU A 232 -31.10 -9.46 28.47
N ARG A 233 -30.07 -9.33 29.31
CA ARG A 233 -30.25 -9.15 30.76
C ARG A 233 -29.47 -7.92 31.20
N GLU A 234 -30.23 -6.88 31.53
CA GLU A 234 -29.83 -5.80 32.42
C GLU A 234 -29.40 -6.39 33.77
N LYS A 235 -28.40 -5.78 34.39
CA LYS A 235 -28.22 -5.79 35.84
C LYS A 235 -27.72 -4.42 36.30
N GLU A 236 -28.61 -3.78 37.06
CA GLU A 236 -28.41 -3.08 38.34
C GLU A 236 -26.98 -2.93 38.86
#